data_AF-A0A7V9QRY0-F1
#
_entry.id   AF-A0A7V9QRY0-F1
#
_cell.length_a   1.000
_cell.length_b   1.000
_cell.length_c   1.000
_cell.angle_alpha   90.00
_cell.angle_beta   90.00
_cell.angle_gamma   90.00
#
_symmetry.space_group_name_H-M   'P 1'
#
loop_
_entity.id
_entity.type
_entity.pdbx_description
1 polymer ?
#
loop_
_entity_poly.entity_id
_entity_poly.type
_entity_poly.pdbx_seq_one_letter_code
_entity_poly.pdbx_strand_id
1 'polypeptide(L)'
;MTHSMERTILSDFVYEYDRYRLIGERALSQIPDTALDVVSAPDGNSAGMLVSHLSGNLKSRFSDFLTSDGEKPSRDRESEFAERTYSRDEISVMWTTGWSALENALGELTDNDLTRLVTIRSNRSRCTLRYAGR
;
A
#
# COMPACT_ATOMS: atom_id res chain seq x y z
N MET A 1 23.29 7.77 -29.04
CA MET A 1 22.78 8.73 -28.04
C MET A 1 22.40 7.94 -26.81
N THR A 2 23.32 7.84 -25.85
CA THR A 2 23.07 7.20 -24.56
C THR A 2 22.25 8.16 -23.73
N HIS A 3 20.92 7.96 -23.67
CA HIS A 3 20.13 8.54 -22.60
C HIS A 3 20.58 7.85 -21.31
N SER A 4 21.50 8.48 -20.59
CA SER A 4 21.69 8.17 -19.18
C SER A 4 20.36 8.55 -18.51
N MET A 5 19.49 7.57 -18.28
CA MET A 5 18.34 7.79 -17.40
C MET A 5 18.93 8.11 -16.04
N GLU A 6 18.86 9.38 -15.62
CA GLU A 6 19.16 9.73 -14.23
C GLU A 6 18.25 8.88 -13.34
N ARG A 7 18.86 7.99 -12.55
CA ARG A 7 18.12 7.26 -11.52
C ARG A 7 17.80 8.24 -10.40
N THR A 8 16.52 8.49 -10.21
CA THR A 8 15.99 9.27 -9.09
C THR A 8 15.71 8.34 -7.91
N ILE A 9 15.75 8.87 -6.70
CA ILE A 9 15.43 8.08 -5.50
C ILE A 9 13.97 7.61 -5.57
N LEU A 10 13.07 8.46 -6.09
CA LEU A 10 11.67 8.09 -6.29
C LEU A 10 11.51 6.87 -7.21
N SER A 11 12.33 6.75 -8.27
CA SER A 11 12.26 5.59 -9.17
C SER A 11 12.59 4.26 -8.48
N ASP A 12 13.49 4.29 -7.48
CA ASP A 12 13.81 3.10 -6.68
C ASP A 12 12.62 2.69 -5.78
N PHE A 13 11.88 3.66 -5.21
CA PHE A 13 10.67 3.35 -4.45
C PHE A 13 9.55 2.80 -5.31
N VAL A 14 9.31 3.40 -6.48
CA VAL A 14 8.30 2.91 -7.44
C VAL A 14 8.62 1.46 -7.81
N TYR A 15 9.88 1.17 -8.12
CA TYR A 15 10.33 -0.19 -8.44
C TYR A 15 10.08 -1.17 -7.28
N GLU A 16 10.44 -0.80 -6.06
CA GLU A 16 10.31 -1.69 -4.90
C GLU A 16 8.84 -1.95 -4.54
N TYR A 17 7.97 -0.93 -4.64
CA TYR A 17 6.53 -1.10 -4.45
C TYR A 17 5.93 -2.03 -5.51
N ASP A 18 6.27 -1.84 -6.78
CA ASP A 18 5.82 -2.72 -7.87
C ASP A 18 6.28 -4.17 -7.67
N ARG A 19 7.53 -4.35 -7.22
CA ARG A 19 8.07 -5.68 -6.88
C ARG A 19 7.24 -6.37 -5.79
N TYR A 20 6.87 -5.67 -4.72
CA TYR A 20 6.01 -6.23 -3.67
C TYR A 20 4.59 -6.48 -4.14
N ARG A 21 4.03 -5.60 -4.99
CA ARG A 21 2.72 -5.83 -5.61
C ARG A 21 2.71 -7.15 -6.37
N LEU A 22 3.69 -7.35 -7.27
CA LEU A 22 3.79 -8.58 -8.06
C LEU A 22 3.99 -9.83 -7.20
N ILE A 23 4.73 -9.75 -6.09
CA ILE A 23 4.88 -10.86 -5.14
C ILE A 23 3.53 -11.20 -4.49
N GLY A 24 2.78 -10.20 -4.05
CA GLY A 24 1.45 -10.38 -3.47
C GLY A 24 0.45 -10.98 -4.46
N GLU A 25 0.45 -10.50 -5.71
CA GLU A 25 -0.39 -11.06 -6.78
C GLU A 25 -0.08 -12.54 -7.04
N ARG A 26 1.21 -12.89 -7.11
CA ARG A 26 1.65 -14.28 -7.27
C ARG A 26 1.25 -15.13 -6.08
N ALA A 27 1.34 -14.61 -4.85
CA ALA A 27 0.89 -15.32 -3.66
C ALA A 27 -0.62 -15.57 -3.70
N LEU A 28 -1.43 -14.54 -3.99
CA LEU A 28 -2.89 -14.66 -4.09
C LEU A 28 -3.34 -15.63 -5.18
N SER A 29 -2.62 -15.69 -6.31
CA SER A 29 -2.92 -16.60 -7.43
C SER A 29 -2.78 -18.08 -7.07
N GLN A 30 -2.02 -18.42 -6.03
CA GLN A 30 -1.82 -19.79 -5.56
C GLN A 30 -2.88 -20.25 -4.55
N ILE A 31 -3.67 -19.32 -4.01
CA ILE A 31 -4.71 -19.63 -3.04
C ILE A 31 -5.99 -20.00 -3.79
N PRO A 32 -6.63 -21.15 -3.55
CA PRO A 32 -7.93 -21.47 -4.16
C PRO A 32 -9.05 -20.59 -3.58
N ASP A 33 -10.14 -20.39 -4.32
CA ASP A 33 -11.24 -19.51 -3.91
C ASP A 33 -11.83 -19.91 -2.55
N THR A 34 -11.93 -21.21 -2.28
CA THR A 34 -12.45 -21.77 -1.02
C THR A 34 -11.54 -21.55 0.18
N ALA A 35 -10.35 -21.00 0.00
CA ALA A 35 -9.39 -20.74 1.07
C ALA A 35 -9.12 -19.24 1.29
N LEU A 36 -9.83 -18.35 0.58
CA LEU A 36 -9.62 -16.91 0.66
C LEU A 36 -9.96 -16.33 2.03
N ASP A 37 -10.98 -16.88 2.68
CA ASP A 37 -11.50 -16.48 4.00
C ASP A 37 -11.04 -17.40 5.13
N VAL A 38 -10.22 -18.43 4.85
CA VAL A 38 -9.73 -19.38 5.86
C VAL A 38 -8.66 -18.74 6.75
N VAL A 39 -8.90 -18.79 8.06
CA VAL A 39 -7.94 -18.39 9.09
C VAL A 39 -7.22 -19.64 9.60
N SER A 40 -5.90 -19.71 9.42
CA SER A 40 -5.09 -20.91 9.72
C SER A 40 -4.60 -21.01 11.17
N ALA A 41 -4.79 -19.98 12.00
CA ALA A 41 -4.37 -19.93 13.39
C ALA A 41 -5.34 -19.06 14.23
N PRO A 42 -5.51 -19.30 15.54
CA PRO A 42 -6.49 -18.58 16.37
C PRO A 42 -6.38 -17.04 16.33
N ASP A 43 -5.16 -16.50 16.23
CA ASP A 43 -4.91 -15.05 16.13
C ASP A 43 -4.42 -14.65 14.72
N GLY A 44 -4.73 -15.48 13.72
CA GLY A 44 -4.33 -15.28 12.33
C GLY A 44 -5.29 -14.39 11.55
N ASN A 45 -4.90 -14.04 10.33
CA ASN A 45 -5.76 -13.37 9.36
C ASN A 45 -5.91 -14.27 8.14
N SER A 46 -7.07 -14.24 7.50
CA SER A 46 -7.25 -14.83 6.17
C SER A 46 -6.59 -13.98 5.10
N ALA A 47 -6.40 -14.54 3.90
CA ALA A 47 -5.87 -13.78 2.76
C ALA A 47 -6.79 -12.59 2.41
N GLY A 48 -8.11 -12.79 2.46
CA GLY A 48 -9.11 -11.75 2.23
C GLY A 48 -9.00 -10.59 3.22
N MET A 49 -8.82 -10.88 4.52
CA MET A 49 -8.59 -9.85 5.54
C MET A 49 -7.31 -9.06 5.27
N LEU A 50 -6.21 -9.74 4.95
CA LEU A 50 -4.94 -9.08 4.66
C LEU A 50 -5.04 -8.15 3.43
N VAL A 51 -5.74 -8.57 2.38
CA VAL A 51 -5.98 -7.72 1.20
C VAL A 51 -6.89 -6.55 1.55
N SER A 52 -7.95 -6.78 2.34
CA SER A 52 -8.83 -5.70 2.80
C SER A 52 -8.07 -4.65 3.59
N HIS A 53 -7.25 -5.09 4.55
CA HIS A 53 -6.39 -4.23 5.35
C HIS A 53 -5.37 -3.47 4.49
N LEU A 54 -4.67 -4.15 3.59
CA LEU A 54 -3.71 -3.51 2.70
C LEU A 54 -4.38 -2.44 1.83
N SER A 55 -5.53 -2.76 1.23
CA SER A 55 -6.29 -1.82 0.41
C SER A 55 -6.72 -0.59 1.22
N GLY A 56 -7.28 -0.80 2.41
CA GLY A 56 -7.66 0.29 3.32
C GLY A 56 -6.46 1.15 3.74
N ASN A 57 -5.33 0.52 4.04
CA ASN A 57 -4.10 1.21 4.38
C ASN A 57 -3.56 2.06 3.23
N LEU A 58 -3.45 1.50 2.03
CA LEU A 58 -2.94 2.22 0.86
C LEU A 58 -3.84 3.41 0.51
N LYS A 59 -5.16 3.22 0.47
CA LYS A 59 -6.11 4.32 0.25
C LYS A 59 -5.97 5.41 1.30
N SER A 60 -5.97 5.05 2.60
CA SER A 60 -5.87 6.05 3.67
C SER A 60 -4.57 6.83 3.60
N ARG A 61 -3.45 6.13 3.38
CA ARG A 61 -2.12 6.73 3.49
C ARG A 61 -1.75 7.54 2.26
N PHE A 62 -2.22 7.16 1.07
CA PHE A 62 -1.78 7.74 -0.19
C PHE A 62 -2.80 8.64 -0.88
N SER A 63 -4.06 8.69 -0.42
CA SER A 63 -4.97 9.77 -0.85
C SER A 63 -4.56 11.11 -0.22
N ASP A 64 -4.50 12.18 -1.02
CA ASP A 64 -4.08 13.52 -0.58
C ASP A 64 -2.74 13.51 0.20
N PHE A 65 -1.77 12.72 -0.30
CA PHE A 65 -0.55 12.30 0.41
C PHE A 65 0.25 13.45 1.03
N LEU A 66 0.38 14.57 0.31
CA LEU A 66 1.17 15.73 0.76
C LEU A 66 0.36 16.79 1.53
N THR A 67 -0.97 16.69 1.53
CA THR A 67 -1.87 17.79 1.94
C THR A 67 -2.78 17.46 3.09
N SER A 68 -2.84 16.20 3.53
CA SER A 68 -3.74 15.74 4.59
C SER A 68 -3.03 14.83 5.61
N ASP A 69 -3.75 14.46 6.68
CA ASP A 69 -3.28 13.41 7.58
C ASP A 69 -3.36 12.06 6.85
N GLY A 70 -2.28 11.26 6.95
CA GLY A 70 -2.22 9.92 6.37
C GLY A 70 -3.20 8.92 7.00
N GLU A 71 -3.77 9.22 8.17
CA GLU A 71 -4.95 8.48 8.68
C GLU A 71 -6.23 9.27 8.42
N LYS A 72 -7.08 8.72 7.56
CA LYS A 72 -8.35 9.35 7.21
C LYS A 72 -9.40 9.06 8.28
N PRO A 73 -10.20 10.05 8.72
CA PRO A 73 -11.31 9.82 9.67
C PRO A 73 -12.35 8.82 9.15
N SER A 74 -12.45 8.67 7.82
CA SER A 74 -13.33 7.70 7.17
C SER A 74 -12.79 6.27 7.16
N ARG A 75 -11.55 6.04 7.62
CA ARG A 75 -10.97 4.71 7.68
C ARG A 75 -11.45 3.98 8.93
N ASP A 76 -12.23 2.94 8.73
CA ASP A 76 -12.56 1.98 9.77
C ASP A 76 -11.59 0.80 9.70
N ARG A 77 -10.55 0.86 10.54
CA ARG A 77 -9.53 -0.20 10.61
C ARG A 77 -10.10 -1.50 11.17
N GLU A 78 -11.12 -1.45 12.02
CA GLU A 78 -11.65 -2.64 12.69
C GLU A 78 -12.39 -3.52 11.68
N SER A 79 -13.21 -2.92 10.81
CA SER A 79 -13.92 -3.67 9.77
C SER A 79 -13.01 -4.28 8.69
N GLU A 80 -11.77 -3.77 8.51
CA GLU A 80 -10.78 -4.39 7.61
C GLU A 80 -10.39 -5.81 8.05
N PHE A 81 -10.57 -6.16 9.33
CA PHE A 81 -10.28 -7.47 9.91
C PHE A 81 -11.53 -8.29 10.23
N ALA A 82 -12.71 -7.84 9.79
CA ALA A 82 -13.96 -8.55 10.05
C ALA A 82 -13.97 -9.91 9.34
N GLU A 83 -14.39 -10.95 10.07
CA GLU A 83 -14.65 -12.26 9.50
C GLU A 83 -15.82 -12.20 8.52
N ARG A 84 -15.55 -12.49 7.25
CA ARG A 84 -16.56 -12.60 6.19
C ARG A 84 -16.05 -13.47 5.06
N THR A 85 -16.97 -13.89 4.20
CA THR A 85 -16.62 -14.52 2.92
C THR A 85 -16.13 -13.48 1.92
N TYR A 86 -15.13 -13.85 1.13
CA TYR A 86 -14.56 -13.04 0.06
C TYR A 86 -14.66 -13.78 -1.26
N SER A 87 -15.10 -13.09 -2.32
CA SER A 87 -14.95 -13.60 -3.68
C SER A 87 -13.59 -13.22 -4.27
N ARG A 88 -13.13 -13.97 -5.28
CA ARG A 88 -11.92 -13.65 -6.04
C ARG A 88 -12.00 -12.25 -6.68
N ASP A 89 -13.17 -11.91 -7.19
CA ASP A 89 -13.42 -10.62 -7.84
C ASP A 89 -13.35 -9.47 -6.82
N GLU A 90 -13.97 -9.64 -5.65
CA GLU A 90 -13.87 -8.65 -4.57
C GLU A 90 -12.42 -8.42 -4.13
N ILE A 91 -11.63 -9.48 -3.97
CA ILE A 91 -10.21 -9.39 -3.64
C ILE A 91 -9.45 -8.64 -4.75
N SER A 92 -9.71 -8.96 -6.01
CA SER A 92 -9.04 -8.33 -7.15
C SER A 92 -9.38 -6.84 -7.26
N VAL A 93 -10.64 -6.47 -7.00
CA VAL A 93 -11.09 -5.08 -6.95
C VAL A 93 -10.44 -4.33 -5.78
N MET A 94 -10.45 -4.89 -4.57
CA MET A 94 -9.80 -4.28 -3.40
C MET A 94 -8.31 -4.08 -3.63
N TRP A 95 -7.63 -5.10 -4.15
CA TRP A 95 -6.21 -5.08 -4.49
C TRP A 95 -5.91 -3.94 -5.46
N THR A 96 -6.55 -3.96 -6.64
CA THR A 96 -6.34 -2.95 -7.69
C THR A 96 -6.63 -1.54 -7.16
N THR A 97 -7.76 -1.35 -6.47
CA THR A 97 -8.14 -0.02 -5.95
C THR A 97 -7.12 0.51 -4.93
N GLY A 98 -6.61 -0.36 -4.05
CA GLY A 98 -5.59 0.01 -3.06
C GLY A 98 -4.29 0.44 -3.73
N TRP A 99 -3.79 -0.38 -4.67
CA TRP A 99 -2.56 -0.10 -5.39
C TRP A 99 -2.65 1.13 -6.28
N SER A 100 -3.78 1.36 -6.96
CA SER A 100 -3.97 2.58 -7.75
C SER A 100 -3.86 3.86 -6.91
N ALA A 101 -4.28 3.85 -5.64
CA ALA A 101 -4.11 5.01 -4.76
C ALA A 101 -2.63 5.33 -4.51
N LEU A 102 -1.81 4.30 -4.30
CA LEU A 102 -0.36 4.44 -4.17
C LEU A 102 0.30 4.89 -5.46
N GLU A 103 -0.02 4.22 -6.58
CA GLU A 103 0.58 4.49 -7.89
C GLU A 103 0.31 5.92 -8.36
N ASN A 104 -0.94 6.38 -8.20
CA ASN A 104 -1.30 7.77 -8.49
C ASN A 104 -0.50 8.74 -7.63
N ALA A 105 -0.43 8.49 -6.31
CA ALA A 105 0.33 9.34 -5.41
C ALA A 105 1.81 9.40 -5.79
N LEU A 106 2.46 8.26 -6.05
CA LEU A 106 3.87 8.22 -6.47
C LEU A 106 4.09 8.90 -7.83
N GLY A 107 3.14 8.80 -8.76
CA GLY A 107 3.21 9.43 -10.08
C GLY A 107 3.14 10.96 -10.04
N GLU A 108 2.62 11.55 -8.96
CA GLU A 108 2.55 12.99 -8.74
C GLU A 108 3.79 13.57 -8.03
N LEU A 109 4.64 12.71 -7.44
CA LEU A 109 5.79 13.13 -6.66
C LEU A 109 7.02 13.42 -7.52
N THR A 110 7.90 14.26 -6.95
CA THR A 110 9.28 14.43 -7.39
C THR A 110 10.25 14.14 -6.24
N ASP A 111 11.54 13.97 -6.54
CA ASP A 111 12.56 13.76 -5.49
C ASP A 111 12.61 14.92 -4.47
N ASN A 112 12.25 16.14 -4.87
CA ASN A 112 12.18 17.29 -3.97
C ASN A 112 11.09 17.09 -2.89
N ASP A 113 10.00 16.42 -3.24
CA ASP A 113 8.88 16.19 -2.31
C ASP A 113 9.22 15.19 -1.21
N LEU A 114 10.26 14.36 -1.40
CA LEU A 114 10.71 13.37 -0.40
C LEU A 114 11.20 14.00 0.91
N THR A 115 11.48 15.31 0.91
CA THR A 115 11.92 16.05 2.11
C THR A 115 10.80 16.81 2.81
N ARG A 116 9.57 16.76 2.27
CA ARG A 116 8.43 17.49 2.82
C ARG A 116 7.95 16.88 4.13
N LEU A 117 7.44 17.76 5.00
CA LEU A 117 6.80 17.37 6.24
C LEU A 117 5.34 17.00 5.95
N VAL A 118 4.94 15.81 6.39
CA VAL A 118 3.55 15.35 6.35
C VAL A 118 3.05 15.08 7.77
N THR A 119 1.74 15.19 7.99
CA THR A 119 1.16 14.91 9.31
C THR A 119 0.61 13.50 9.32
N ILE A 120 0.89 12.75 10.38
CA ILE A 120 0.37 11.39 10.56
C ILE A 120 -0.16 11.28 11.99
N ARG A 121 -1.45 11.01 12.14
CA ARG A 121 -2.15 10.86 13.43
C ARG A 121 -1.96 12.06 14.35
N SER A 122 -2.14 13.26 13.82
CA SER A 122 -1.91 14.53 14.53
C SER A 122 -0.47 14.75 15.03
N ASN A 123 0.46 13.86 14.72
CA ASN A 123 1.89 14.03 14.96
C ASN A 123 2.59 14.40 13.64
N ARG A 124 3.37 15.48 13.64
CA ARG A 124 4.17 15.85 12.48
C ARG A 124 5.28 14.82 12.30
N SER A 125 5.18 14.04 11.22
CA SER A 125 6.20 13.06 10.85
C SER A 125 7.01 13.62 9.69
N ARG A 126 8.32 13.73 9.89
CA ARG A 126 9.19 14.14 8.79
C ARG A 126 9.40 12.96 7.86
N CYS A 127 9.03 13.11 6.59
CA CYS A 127 9.54 12.21 5.55
C CYS A 127 11.03 12.54 5.42
N THR A 128 11.87 11.82 6.15
CA THR A 128 13.33 11.89 5.98
C THR A 128 13.84 10.48 5.88
N LEU A 129 14.12 10.04 4.66
CA LEU A 129 15.03 8.93 4.43
C LEU A 129 16.45 9.44 4.68
N ARG A 130 16.99 9.14 5.86
CA ARG A 130 18.43 9.25 6.09
C ARG A 130 19.07 7.96 5.56
N TYR A 131 19.67 8.03 4.37
CA TYR A 131 20.60 7.00 3.93
C TYR A 131 21.81 7.01 4.86
N ALA A 132 21.88 6.06 5.79
CA ALA A 132 23.07 5.80 6.58
C ALA A 132 23.96 4.85 5.77
N GLY A 133 24.79 5.42 4.89
CA GLY A 133 25.76 4.66 4.12
C GLY A 133 26.74 3.91 5.04
N ARG A 134 26.97 2.65 4.73
CA ARG A 134 28.24 1.95 5.02
C ARG A 134 28.85 1.54 3.69
#